data_AF-A0A832B6X2-F1
#
_entry.id   AF-A0A832B6X2-F1
#
_cell.length_a   1.000
_cell.length_b   1.000
_cell.length_c   1.000
_cell.angle_alpha   90.00
_cell.angle_beta   90.00
_cell.angle_gamma   90.00
#
_symmetry.space_group_name_H-M   'P 1'
#
loop_
_entity.id
_entity.type
_entity.pdbx_description
1 polymer ?
#
loop_
_entity_poly.entity_id
_entity_poly.type
_entity_poly.pdbx_seq_one_letter_code
_entity_poly.pdbx_strand_id
1 'polypeptide(L)'
;MQTVDVPAQLPRDSFSPPMAYVRQVHTWAREAFAGWMVQDGRIRIRVLRQDHSTLHFGRSCIETPLRIGAHAFAHGLGTHAFSDLLVDVTAGARRFTAQVGVDCNYDTGGVRGSVAFAVRAGDRELFHSPV
;
A
#
# COMPACT_ATOMS: atom_id res chain seq x y z
N MET A 1 10.67 13.90 45.54
CA MET A 1 11.54 14.07 44.36
C MET A 1 10.95 13.17 43.27
N GLN A 2 10.18 13.72 42.33
CA GLN A 2 9.58 12.91 41.26
C GLN A 2 10.66 12.65 40.20
N THR A 3 11.14 11.42 40.13
CA THR A 3 11.96 10.95 39.02
C THR A 3 11.06 10.89 37.80
N VAL A 4 11.33 11.76 36.82
CA VAL A 4 10.69 11.68 35.52
C VAL A 4 11.37 10.52 34.80
N ASP A 5 10.77 9.32 34.88
CA ASP A 5 11.30 8.09 34.26
C ASP A 5 11.38 8.16 32.73
N VAL A 6 10.78 9.19 32.13
CA VAL A 6 10.81 9.44 30.69
C VAL A 6 11.52 10.76 30.41
N PRO A 7 12.69 10.75 29.75
CA PRO A 7 13.39 11.98 29.44
C PRO A 7 12.54 12.86 28.50
N ALA A 8 12.42 14.15 28.84
CA ALA A 8 11.66 15.13 28.05
C ALA A 8 12.26 15.37 26.65
N GLN A 9 13.50 14.93 26.42
CA GLN A 9 14.19 14.99 25.14
C GLN A 9 14.82 13.64 24.85
N LEU A 10 14.65 13.16 23.62
CA LEU A 10 15.36 11.97 23.15
C LEU A 10 16.87 12.24 23.21
N PRO A 11 17.66 11.33 23.82
CA PRO A 11 19.11 11.37 23.70
C PRO A 11 19.53 11.49 22.24
N ARG A 12 20.64 12.19 21.98
CA ARG A 12 21.25 12.30 20.66
C ARG A 12 22.61 11.64 20.70
N ASP A 13 22.61 10.32 20.64
CA ASP A 13 23.80 9.48 20.65
C ASP A 13 23.91 8.69 19.32
N SER A 14 24.95 7.87 19.20
CA SER A 14 25.19 7.04 18.00
C SER A 14 24.16 5.92 17.81
N PHE A 15 23.32 5.64 18.82
CA PHE A 15 22.23 4.67 18.74
C PHE A 15 20.90 5.32 18.36
N SER A 16 20.85 6.66 18.40
CA SER A 16 19.66 7.43 18.08
C SER A 16 19.38 7.38 16.58
N PRO A 17 18.12 7.14 16.16
CA PRO A 17 17.78 7.13 14.75
C PRO A 17 18.03 8.50 14.10
N PRO A 18 18.36 8.54 12.79
CA PRO A 18 18.54 9.80 12.07
C PRO A 18 17.31 10.72 12.18
N MET A 19 17.54 12.04 12.25
CA MET A 19 16.45 13.02 12.39
C MET A 19 15.39 12.93 11.28
N ALA A 20 15.75 12.48 10.08
CA ALA A 20 14.79 12.23 9.00
C ALA A 20 13.81 11.11 9.36
N TYR A 21 14.31 10.00 9.91
CA TYR A 21 13.50 8.89 10.37
C TYR A 21 12.60 9.30 11.54
N VAL A 22 13.16 10.01 12.54
CA VAL A 22 12.39 10.53 13.68
C VAL A 22 11.23 11.42 13.20
N ARG A 23 11.47 12.33 12.25
CA ARG A 23 10.41 13.17 11.66
C ARG A 23 9.35 12.34 10.90
N GLN A 24 9.77 11.31 10.18
CA GLN A 24 8.86 10.41 9.47
C GLN A 24 7.92 9.69 10.45
N VAL A 25 8.47 9.11 11.52
CA VAL A 25 7.68 8.42 12.56
C VAL A 25 6.76 9.40 13.29
N HIS A 26 7.23 10.61 13.63
CA HIS A 26 6.37 11.62 14.25
C HIS A 26 5.22 12.06 13.34
N THR A 27 5.47 12.22 12.04
CA THR A 27 4.43 12.58 11.07
C THR A 27 3.38 11.48 10.99
N TRP A 28 3.82 10.23 10.84
CA TRP A 28 2.95 9.06 10.86
C TRP A 28 2.14 8.96 12.15
N ALA A 29 2.76 9.13 13.33
CA ALA A 29 2.06 9.02 14.61
C ALA A 29 0.99 10.09 14.79
N ARG A 30 1.23 11.31 14.31
CA ARG A 30 0.21 12.39 14.34
C ARG A 30 -0.96 12.08 13.40
N GLU A 31 -0.69 11.51 12.24
CA GLU A 31 -1.73 11.08 11.30
C GLU A 31 -2.56 9.93 11.88
N ALA A 32 -1.89 8.92 12.45
CA ALA A 32 -2.54 7.72 12.96
C ALA A 32 -3.34 7.96 14.25
N PHE A 33 -2.79 8.75 15.19
CA PHE A 33 -3.34 8.83 16.55
C PHE A 33 -3.93 10.19 16.90
N ALA A 34 -3.46 11.29 16.30
CA ALA A 34 -3.94 12.63 16.65
C ALA A 34 -5.10 13.11 15.75
N GLY A 35 -5.55 12.30 14.80
CA GLY A 35 -6.63 12.64 13.86
C GLY A 35 -6.27 13.71 12.84
N TRP A 36 -4.97 14.03 12.69
CA TRP A 36 -4.51 15.01 11.72
C TRP A 36 -4.43 14.37 10.34
N MET A 37 -5.39 14.67 9.48
CA MET A 37 -5.27 14.29 8.06
C MET A 37 -4.30 15.26 7.37
N VAL A 38 -3.03 14.89 7.29
CA VAL A 38 -2.09 15.60 6.40
C VAL A 38 -2.51 15.33 4.97
N GLN A 39 -2.81 16.39 4.22
CA GLN A 39 -2.94 16.35 2.76
C GLN A 39 -1.53 16.47 2.19
N ASP A 40 -0.78 15.36 2.17
CA ASP A 40 0.58 15.31 1.64
C ASP A 40 0.63 15.06 0.12
N GLY A 41 -0.54 15.05 -0.53
CA GLY A 41 -0.69 14.75 -1.96
C GLY A 41 -0.59 13.26 -2.30
N ARG A 42 -0.43 12.37 -1.32
CA ARG A 42 -0.42 10.93 -1.57
C ARG A 42 -1.84 10.41 -1.78
N ILE A 43 -1.97 9.52 -2.76
CA ILE A 43 -3.19 8.73 -2.96
C ILE A 43 -3.26 7.68 -1.85
N ARG A 44 -4.33 7.69 -1.09
CA ARG A 44 -4.54 6.72 -0.02
C ARG A 44 -5.24 5.49 -0.55
N ILE A 45 -4.80 4.34 -0.08
CA ILE A 45 -5.39 3.04 -0.41
C ILE A 45 -5.85 2.41 0.89
N ARG A 46 -7.10 2.00 0.94
CA ARG A 46 -7.71 1.28 2.05
C ARG A 46 -8.08 -0.12 1.58
N VAL A 47 -7.70 -1.12 2.36
CA VAL A 47 -8.11 -2.51 2.13
C VAL A 47 -9.49 -2.66 2.75
N LEU A 48 -10.52 -2.85 1.93
CA LEU A 48 -11.88 -3.16 2.38
C LEU A 48 -12.03 -4.65 2.66
N ARG A 49 -11.41 -5.48 1.81
CA ARG A 49 -11.39 -6.94 1.93
C ARG A 49 -10.08 -7.50 1.37
N GLN A 50 -9.56 -8.52 2.03
CA GLN A 50 -8.44 -9.33 1.57
C GLN A 50 -8.58 -10.72 2.21
N ASP A 51 -8.80 -11.74 1.39
CA ASP A 51 -9.08 -13.08 1.89
C ASP A 51 -7.79 -13.86 2.23
N HIS A 52 -6.67 -13.53 1.60
CA HIS A 52 -5.39 -14.19 1.84
C HIS A 52 -4.21 -13.20 1.85
N SER A 53 -3.29 -13.42 2.79
CA SER A 53 -2.12 -12.55 3.04
C SER A 53 -2.51 -11.09 3.32
N THR A 54 -1.55 -10.17 3.18
CA THR A 54 -1.75 -8.72 3.30
C THR A 54 -1.50 -8.02 1.96
N LEU A 55 -1.99 -6.78 1.82
CA LEU A 55 -1.66 -5.96 0.66
C LEU A 55 -0.19 -5.52 0.73
N HIS A 56 0.57 -5.77 -0.33
CA HIS A 56 1.95 -5.30 -0.44
C HIS A 56 2.12 -4.22 -1.51
N PHE A 57 2.95 -3.22 -1.23
CA PHE A 57 3.34 -2.17 -2.17
C PHE A 57 4.68 -2.51 -2.81
N GLY A 58 4.72 -2.56 -4.14
CA GLY A 58 5.94 -2.86 -4.91
C GLY A 58 6.41 -4.33 -4.83
N ARG A 59 5.60 -5.20 -4.22
CA ARG A 59 5.85 -6.64 -4.10
C ARG A 59 4.55 -7.41 -4.26
N SER A 60 4.65 -8.69 -4.63
CA SER A 60 3.53 -9.64 -4.69
C SER A 60 2.96 -9.93 -3.30
N CYS A 61 1.82 -10.64 -3.24
CA CYS A 61 1.18 -11.03 -1.99
C CYS A 61 1.99 -12.03 -1.13
N ILE A 62 3.05 -12.60 -1.70
CA ILE A 62 4.01 -13.50 -1.03
C ILE A 62 5.42 -12.90 -0.97
N GLU A 63 5.51 -11.57 -1.04
CA GLU A 63 6.74 -10.77 -0.86
C GLU A 63 7.84 -10.96 -1.92
N THR A 64 7.53 -11.55 -3.07
CA THR A 64 8.44 -11.61 -4.24
C THR A 64 8.31 -10.36 -5.14
N PRO A 65 9.28 -10.06 -6.02
CA PRO A 65 9.17 -8.96 -6.97
C PRO A 65 7.92 -9.06 -7.85
N LEU A 66 7.20 -7.95 -8.04
CA LEU A 66 5.99 -7.91 -8.88
C LEU A 66 6.32 -8.18 -10.35
N ARG A 67 5.65 -9.18 -10.93
CA ARG A 67 5.85 -9.53 -12.34
C ARG A 67 4.55 -9.95 -13.01
N ILE A 68 4.30 -9.49 -14.23
CA ILE A 68 3.21 -9.97 -15.08
C ILE A 68 3.83 -10.50 -16.36
N GLY A 69 3.69 -11.81 -16.59
CA GLY A 69 4.42 -12.52 -17.64
C GLY A 69 5.94 -12.35 -17.47
N ALA A 70 6.62 -11.82 -18.49
CA ALA A 70 8.05 -11.55 -18.46
C ALA A 70 8.41 -10.19 -17.82
N HIS A 71 7.45 -9.28 -17.66
CA HIS A 71 7.70 -7.89 -17.26
C HIS A 71 7.73 -7.74 -15.74
N ALA A 72 8.78 -7.09 -15.21
CA ALA A 72 8.90 -6.74 -13.80
C ALA A 72 8.49 -5.30 -13.54
N PHE A 73 7.86 -5.05 -12.40
CA PHE A 73 7.36 -3.73 -12.00
C PHE A 73 8.04 -3.26 -10.71
N ALA A 74 8.62 -2.06 -10.75
CA ALA A 74 9.26 -1.45 -9.57
C ALA A 74 8.24 -0.93 -8.54
N HIS A 75 6.99 -0.71 -8.96
CA HIS A 75 5.88 -0.25 -8.13
C HIS A 75 4.58 -0.91 -8.59
N GLY A 76 3.63 -1.02 -7.66
CA GLY A 76 2.35 -1.67 -7.89
C GLY A 76 1.78 -2.23 -6.60
N LEU A 77 0.70 -3.00 -6.72
CA LEU A 77 0.00 -3.60 -5.61
C LEU A 77 -0.02 -5.12 -5.78
N GLY A 78 0.52 -5.85 -4.80
CA GLY A 78 0.41 -7.30 -4.72
C GLY A 78 -0.73 -7.69 -3.78
N THR A 79 -1.68 -8.45 -4.30
CA THR A 79 -2.90 -8.84 -3.60
C THR A 79 -3.27 -10.30 -3.89
N HIS A 80 -4.30 -10.82 -3.23
CA HIS A 80 -4.84 -12.15 -3.51
C HIS A 80 -6.36 -12.10 -3.57
N ALA A 81 -6.97 -12.76 -4.56
CA ALA A 81 -8.42 -12.81 -4.68
C ALA A 81 -9.06 -13.59 -3.50
N PHE A 82 -10.23 -13.20 -2.98
CA PHE A 82 -10.95 -11.96 -3.29
C PHE A 82 -10.36 -10.76 -2.54
N SER A 83 -10.18 -9.66 -3.25
CA SER A 83 -9.65 -8.41 -2.69
C SER A 83 -10.43 -7.20 -3.17
N ASP A 84 -10.85 -6.34 -2.24
CA ASP A 84 -11.50 -5.06 -2.53
C ASP A 84 -10.65 -3.92 -1.94
N LEU A 85 -10.18 -3.03 -2.81
CA LEU A 85 -9.32 -1.90 -2.46
C LEU A 85 -10.04 -0.59 -2.78
N LEU A 86 -10.18 0.28 -1.79
CA LEU A 86 -10.70 1.63 -1.96
C LEU A 86 -9.56 2.62 -2.13
N VAL A 87 -9.54 3.31 -3.27
CA VAL A 87 -8.55 4.32 -3.60
C VAL A 87 -9.18 5.70 -3.44
N ASP A 88 -8.61 6.53 -2.56
CA ASP A 88 -9.05 7.92 -2.38
C ASP A 88 -8.48 8.78 -3.49
N VAL A 89 -9.28 8.97 -4.54
CA VAL A 89 -8.94 9.80 -5.69
C VAL A 89 -9.12 11.27 -5.32
N THR A 90 -8.04 12.05 -5.38
CA THR A 90 -8.08 13.48 -5.08
C THR A 90 -8.88 14.25 -6.14
N ALA A 91 -9.45 15.39 -5.72
CA ALA A 91 -10.18 16.27 -6.63
C ALA A 91 -9.29 16.69 -7.81
N GLY A 92 -9.79 16.54 -9.04
CA GLY A 92 -9.09 16.90 -10.27
C GLY A 92 -8.37 15.75 -10.99
N ALA A 93 -8.32 14.54 -10.43
CA ALA A 93 -7.82 13.38 -11.16
C ALA A 93 -8.69 13.06 -12.40
N ARG A 94 -8.04 12.79 -13.54
CA ARG A 94 -8.74 12.59 -14.83
C ARG A 94 -8.57 11.19 -15.44
N ARG A 95 -7.58 10.42 -14.96
CA ARG A 95 -7.24 9.11 -15.54
C ARG A 95 -6.71 8.18 -14.46
N PHE A 96 -7.14 6.93 -14.51
CA PHE A 96 -6.56 5.80 -13.81
C PHE A 96 -5.97 4.84 -14.86
N THR A 97 -4.71 4.44 -14.67
CA THR A 97 -4.01 3.51 -15.57
C THR A 97 -3.31 2.45 -14.74
N ALA A 98 -3.48 1.18 -15.10
CA ALA A 98 -2.81 0.06 -14.46
C ALA A 98 -2.55 -1.05 -15.48
N GLN A 99 -1.55 -1.89 -15.20
CA GLN A 99 -1.42 -3.22 -15.81
C GLN A 99 -1.85 -4.24 -14.76
N VAL A 100 -2.66 -5.21 -15.17
CA VAL A 100 -3.24 -6.23 -14.29
C VAL A 100 -2.95 -7.62 -14.84
N GLY A 101 -2.84 -8.60 -13.96
CA GLY A 101 -2.58 -9.99 -14.33
C GLY A 101 -2.23 -10.85 -13.12
N VAL A 102 -2.18 -12.15 -13.34
CA VAL A 102 -1.66 -13.10 -12.36
C VAL A 102 -0.16 -12.85 -12.19
N ASP A 103 0.27 -12.66 -10.95
CA ASP A 103 1.68 -12.43 -10.62
C ASP A 103 2.53 -13.62 -11.09
N CYS A 104 3.76 -13.38 -11.53
CA CYS A 104 4.69 -14.41 -12.02
C CYS A 104 5.78 -14.70 -10.98
N ASN A 105 5.41 -15.53 -10.01
CA ASN A 105 6.28 -15.99 -8.92
C ASN A 105 6.43 -17.52 -8.92
N TYR A 106 7.10 -18.08 -7.90
CA TYR A 106 7.36 -19.52 -7.84
C TYR A 106 6.11 -20.39 -7.64
N ASP A 107 5.07 -19.84 -7.00
CA ASP A 107 3.82 -20.53 -6.71
C ASP A 107 2.89 -20.50 -7.93
N THR A 108 2.67 -19.32 -8.51
CA THR A 108 1.75 -19.13 -9.64
C THR A 108 2.40 -19.45 -11.00
N GLY A 109 3.70 -19.21 -11.17
CA GLY A 109 4.36 -19.24 -12.48
C GLY A 109 3.73 -18.30 -13.53
N GLY A 110 2.91 -17.32 -13.10
CA GLY A 110 2.18 -16.41 -13.99
C GLY A 110 0.94 -16.99 -14.69
N VAL A 111 0.64 -18.27 -14.45
CA VAL A 111 -0.45 -18.99 -15.16
C VAL A 111 -1.32 -19.84 -14.23
N ARG A 112 -0.82 -20.19 -13.04
CA ARG A 112 -1.58 -20.91 -12.01
C ARG A 112 -2.35 -19.88 -11.20
N GLY A 113 -3.56 -19.59 -11.66
CA GLY A 113 -4.48 -18.63 -11.07
C GLY A 113 -5.51 -18.18 -12.10
N SER A 114 -6.75 -17.98 -11.67
CA SER A 114 -7.85 -17.52 -12.52
C SER A 114 -8.53 -16.37 -11.80
N VAL A 115 -8.38 -15.16 -12.34
CA VAL A 115 -8.86 -13.92 -11.70
C VAL A 115 -9.42 -12.97 -12.75
N ALA A 116 -10.45 -12.21 -12.37
CA ALA A 116 -10.87 -11.03 -13.10
C ALA A 116 -10.56 -9.78 -12.28
N PHE A 117 -10.26 -8.68 -12.97
CA PHE A 117 -10.00 -7.39 -12.36
C PHE A 117 -11.11 -6.42 -12.74
N ALA A 118 -11.69 -5.74 -11.75
CA ALA A 118 -12.71 -4.72 -11.97
C ALA A 118 -12.30 -3.38 -11.34
N VAL A 119 -12.72 -2.29 -11.97
CA VAL A 119 -12.57 -0.92 -11.43
C VAL A 119 -13.95 -0.28 -11.37
N ARG A 120 -14.29 0.27 -10.21
CA ARG A 120 -15.56 0.97 -9.98
C ARG A 120 -15.32 2.38 -9.46
N ALA A 121 -16.18 3.31 -9.82
CA ALA A 121 -16.22 4.66 -9.29
C ALA A 121 -17.65 4.98 -8.83
N GLY A 122 -17.84 5.08 -7.51
CA GLY A 122 -19.18 5.05 -6.92
C GLY A 122 -19.90 3.75 -7.32
N ASP A 123 -21.13 3.87 -7.80
CA ASP A 123 -21.95 2.71 -8.17
C ASP A 123 -21.64 2.15 -9.57
N ARG A 124 -20.83 2.86 -10.37
CA ARG A 124 -20.56 2.51 -11.77
C ARG A 124 -19.28 1.68 -11.93
N GLU A 125 -19.38 0.58 -12.67
CA GLU A 125 -18.21 -0.14 -13.18
C GLU A 125 -17.61 0.59 -14.40
N LEU A 126 -16.30 0.82 -14.36
CA LEU A 126 -15.54 1.51 -15.40
C LEU A 126 -14.71 0.53 -16.25
N PHE A 127 -14.34 -0.61 -15.67
CA PHE A 127 -13.53 -1.63 -16.31
C PHE A 127 -13.81 -3.00 -15.68
N HIS A 128 -13.77 -4.02 -16.52
CA HIS A 128 -13.80 -5.43 -16.15
C HIS A 128 -12.91 -6.20 -17.13
N SER A 129 -11.93 -6.96 -16.63
CA SER A 129 -11.09 -7.80 -17.50
C SER A 129 -11.78 -9.12 -17.81
N PRO A 130 -11.48 -9.76 -18.95
CA PRO A 130 -11.75 -11.20 -19.09
C PRO A 130 -10.99 -11.99 -18.00
N VAL A 131 -11.41 -13.24 -17.82
CA VAL A 131 -10.69 -14.26 -17.03
C VAL A 131 -9.64 -14.95 -17.89
#